data_AF-A0A117LTT3-F1
#
_entry.id   AF-A0A117LTT3-F1
#
_cell.length_a   1.000
_cell.length_b   1.000
_cell.length_c   1.000
_cell.angle_alpha   90.00
_cell.angle_beta   90.00
_cell.angle_gamma   90.00
#
_symmetry.space_group_name_H-M   'P 1'
#
loop_
_entity.id
_entity.type
_entity.pdbx_description
1 polymer ?
#
loop_
_entity_poly.entity_id
_entity_poly.type
_entity_poly.pdbx_seq_one_letter_code
_entity_poly.pdbx_strand_id
1 'polypeptide(L)'
;NWANSMSNEYNDAPISIDWNWGGNKANLYLDKSYSLTVNVRDEDTVDFIYSITVENSSTENVYPEGDYINYQRIYIPPQAKILRISGLEDNDYSIYRESGFKVIGGWFNTPIESINTLDVSYRIERKDGASNFPIVIQEQNAFLDINLFKQPGEKKYAYKLDITYPSTWNLESSQGLNSISNQLSGRFELNKDLEFPIIWRIPN
;
A
#
# COMPACT_ATOMS: atom_id res chain seq x y z
N ASN A 1 -9.14 -4.50 -30.19
CA ASN A 1 -8.09 -3.61 -29.64
C ASN A 1 -7.91 -3.90 -28.17
N TRP A 2 -6.95 -4.76 -27.86
CA TRP A 2 -6.58 -5.26 -26.53
C TRP A 2 -5.39 -4.43 -26.01
N ALA A 3 -5.54 -3.10 -26.05
CA ALA A 3 -4.49 -2.17 -25.70
C ALA A 3 -4.61 -1.80 -24.22
N ASN A 4 -4.02 -2.62 -23.36
CA ASN A 4 -3.06 -2.23 -22.32
C ASN A 4 -3.28 -0.90 -21.55
N SER A 5 -4.51 -0.56 -21.17
CA SER A 5 -4.76 0.36 -20.06
C SER A 5 -5.33 -0.46 -18.92
N MET A 6 -4.49 -0.88 -17.98
CA MET A 6 -5.01 -1.22 -16.65
C MET A 6 -5.75 0.01 -16.12
N SER A 7 -6.92 -0.24 -15.56
CA SER A 7 -7.85 0.76 -15.03
C SER A 7 -7.15 1.68 -14.02
N ASN A 8 -7.58 2.94 -13.95
CA ASN A 8 -6.99 3.93 -13.05
C ASN A 8 -6.99 3.49 -11.57
N GLU A 9 -7.89 2.58 -11.20
CA GLU A 9 -8.05 2.00 -9.85
C GLU A 9 -6.76 1.40 -9.25
N TYR A 10 -5.78 1.03 -10.08
CA TYR A 10 -4.50 0.49 -9.60
C TYR A 10 -3.41 1.55 -9.36
N ASN A 11 -3.69 2.83 -9.66
CA ASN A 11 -2.69 3.90 -9.56
C ASN A 11 -2.75 4.70 -8.25
N ASP A 12 -3.69 4.36 -7.36
CA ASP A 12 -3.97 5.20 -6.18
C ASP A 12 -3.39 4.63 -4.88
N ALA A 13 -3.06 3.34 -4.86
CA ALA A 13 -2.54 2.63 -3.69
C ALA A 13 -1.47 1.60 -4.08
N PRO A 14 -0.56 1.25 -3.15
CA PRO A 14 0.46 0.23 -3.40
C PRO A 14 -0.17 -1.16 -3.40
N ILE A 15 0.31 -2.04 -4.28
CA ILE A 15 -0.11 -3.44 -4.33
C ILE A 15 1.08 -4.30 -3.92
N SER A 16 0.89 -5.07 -2.86
CA SER A 16 1.85 -6.08 -2.41
C SER A 16 1.59 -7.41 -3.12
N ILE A 17 2.65 -8.01 -3.67
CA ILE A 17 2.62 -9.37 -4.18
C ILE A 17 3.75 -10.16 -3.58
N ASP A 18 3.38 -11.18 -2.82
CA ASP A 18 4.31 -12.06 -2.14
C ASP A 18 4.66 -13.24 -3.05
N TRP A 19 5.96 -13.48 -3.24
CA TRP A 19 6.45 -14.69 -3.88
C TRP A 19 7.26 -15.51 -2.88
N ASN A 20 6.54 -16.37 -2.15
CA ASN A 20 7.14 -17.32 -1.21
C ASN A 20 7.93 -18.37 -2.01
N TRP A 21 9.27 -18.35 -1.88
CA TRP A 21 10.15 -19.31 -2.51
C TRP A 21 10.52 -20.41 -1.51
N GLY A 22 9.73 -21.47 -1.54
CA GLY A 22 9.97 -22.66 -0.75
C GLY A 22 8.66 -23.39 -0.52
N GLY A 23 8.63 -24.71 -0.64
CA GLY A 23 7.48 -25.52 -0.25
C GLY A 23 7.12 -25.41 1.25
N ASN A 24 7.72 -24.46 1.98
CA ASN A 24 7.50 -24.19 3.38
C ASN A 24 6.16 -23.46 3.54
N LYS A 25 5.14 -24.23 3.93
CA LYS A 25 3.82 -23.72 4.35
C LYS A 25 3.88 -23.09 5.75
N ALA A 26 4.97 -22.39 6.08
CA ALA A 26 5.14 -21.66 7.33
C ALA A 26 4.05 -20.59 7.53
N ASN A 27 3.28 -20.24 6.48
CA ASN A 27 2.09 -19.38 6.54
C ASN A 27 1.14 -19.69 7.71
N LEU A 28 1.09 -20.92 8.24
CA LEU A 28 0.29 -21.22 9.44
C LEU A 28 0.76 -20.39 10.65
N TYR A 29 2.07 -20.24 10.81
CA TYR A 29 2.77 -19.57 11.91
C TYR A 29 3.06 -18.09 11.64
N LEU A 30 2.65 -17.60 10.46
CA LEU A 30 2.78 -16.19 10.13
C LEU A 30 1.50 -15.44 10.48
N ASP A 31 1.69 -14.32 11.18
CA ASP A 31 0.72 -13.23 11.22
C ASP A 31 1.28 -12.03 10.44
N LYS A 32 0.40 -11.34 9.72
CA LYS A 32 0.77 -10.16 8.94
C LYS A 32 -0.16 -9.01 9.27
N SER A 33 0.41 -7.81 9.29
CA SER A 33 -0.37 -6.59 9.34
C SER A 33 0.14 -5.60 8.30
N TYR A 34 -0.80 -4.88 7.72
CA TYR A 34 -0.55 -3.87 6.70
C TYR A 34 -0.94 -2.50 7.24
N SER A 35 -0.16 -1.48 6.88
CA SER A 35 -0.50 -0.10 7.15
C SER A 35 -0.28 0.74 5.91
N LEU A 36 -1.29 1.50 5.51
CA LEU A 36 -1.17 2.55 4.51
C LEU A 36 -1.46 3.90 5.15
N THR A 37 -0.49 4.79 5.12
CA THR A 37 -0.67 6.19 5.47
C THR A 37 -0.63 7.03 4.19
N VAL A 38 -1.70 7.76 3.94
CA VAL A 38 -1.83 8.70 2.82
C VAL A 38 -1.84 10.10 3.38
N ASN A 39 -0.92 10.95 2.94
CA ASN A 39 -0.85 12.34 3.33
C ASN A 39 -1.06 13.22 2.10
N VAL A 40 -2.30 13.67 1.92
CA VAL A 40 -2.66 14.69 0.94
C VAL A 40 -2.11 16.02 1.42
N ARG A 41 -1.03 16.49 0.79
CA ARG A 41 -0.38 17.74 1.20
C ARG A 41 -1.13 18.96 0.65
N ASP A 42 -1.56 18.84 -0.60
CA ASP A 42 -2.26 19.85 -1.40
C ASP A 42 -2.89 19.16 -2.62
N GLU A 43 -3.46 19.95 -3.54
CA GLU A 43 -4.13 19.46 -4.76
C GLU A 43 -3.21 18.69 -5.71
N ASP A 44 -1.90 18.88 -5.59
CA ASP A 44 -0.91 18.39 -6.56
C ASP A 44 0.11 17.44 -5.94
N THR A 45 0.09 17.22 -4.63
CA THR A 45 1.09 16.40 -3.95
C THR A 45 0.47 15.47 -2.91
N VAL A 46 0.72 14.16 -3.07
CA VAL A 46 0.34 13.14 -2.10
C VAL A 46 1.56 12.30 -1.72
N ASP A 47 1.82 12.21 -0.42
CA ASP A 47 2.83 11.33 0.17
C ASP A 47 2.17 10.03 0.65
N PHE A 48 2.81 8.90 0.37
CA PHE A 48 2.36 7.58 0.79
C PHE A 48 3.45 6.91 1.64
N ILE A 49 3.02 6.23 2.70
CA ILE A 49 3.87 5.34 3.50
C ILE A 49 3.13 4.00 3.60
N TYR A 50 3.74 2.97 3.04
CA TYR A 50 3.22 1.62 3.07
C TYR A 50 4.13 0.74 3.90
N SER A 51 3.52 0.00 4.84
CA SER A 51 4.23 -0.87 5.76
C SER A 51 3.61 -2.27 5.74
N ILE A 52 4.46 -3.28 5.65
CA ILE A 52 4.12 -4.69 5.83
C ILE A 52 4.90 -5.18 7.03
N THR A 53 4.22 -5.62 8.08
CA THR A 53 4.83 -6.24 9.24
C THR A 53 4.46 -7.71 9.28
N VAL A 54 5.46 -8.58 9.39
CA VAL A 54 5.30 -10.04 9.44
C VAL A 54 5.92 -10.53 10.75
N GLU A 55 5.11 -11.24 11.53
CA GLU A 55 5.54 -11.97 12.72
C GLU A 55 5.61 -13.46 12.39
N ASN A 56 6.76 -14.07 12.68
CA ASN A 56 6.95 -15.50 12.53
C ASN A 56 6.98 -16.16 13.91
N SER A 57 5.89 -16.87 14.24
CA SER A 57 5.71 -17.59 15.50
C SER A 57 6.22 -19.03 15.47
N SER A 58 6.91 -19.45 14.40
CA SER A 58 7.62 -20.74 14.39
C SER A 58 8.67 -20.79 15.48
N THR A 59 8.81 -21.96 16.10
CA THR A 59 9.73 -22.23 17.23
C THR A 59 10.89 -23.13 16.81
N GLU A 60 10.74 -23.90 15.74
CA GLU A 60 11.78 -24.79 15.21
C GLU A 60 12.03 -24.54 13.71
N ASN A 61 13.24 -24.82 13.24
CA ASN A 61 13.56 -24.77 11.81
C ASN A 61 13.39 -26.15 11.16
N VAL A 62 12.19 -26.72 11.29
CA VAL A 62 11.82 -28.03 10.76
C VAL A 62 10.43 -27.94 10.14
N TYR A 63 10.28 -28.42 8.91
CA TYR A 63 9.00 -28.42 8.21
C TYR A 63 7.85 -28.98 9.09
N PRO A 64 6.70 -28.29 9.20
CA PRO A 64 6.26 -27.13 8.40
C PRO A 64 6.67 -25.75 8.93
N GLU A 65 7.48 -25.69 9.99
CA GLU A 65 8.03 -24.48 10.59
C GLU A 65 9.34 -24.07 9.92
N GLY A 66 9.81 -22.87 10.24
CA GLY A 66 11.12 -22.37 9.84
C GLY A 66 11.09 -20.91 9.42
N ASP A 67 12.21 -20.47 8.85
CA ASP A 67 12.33 -19.10 8.37
C ASP A 67 11.35 -18.86 7.23
N TYR A 68 10.71 -17.69 7.27
CA TYR A 68 9.92 -17.21 6.15
C TYR A 68 10.83 -16.54 5.14
N ILE A 69 11.08 -17.21 4.02
CA ILE A 69 11.87 -16.68 2.91
C ILE A 69 10.91 -16.20 1.83
N ASN A 70 10.90 -14.90 1.57
CA ASN A 70 9.93 -14.29 0.66
C ASN A 70 10.59 -13.23 -0.21
N TYR A 71 10.39 -13.35 -1.51
CA TYR A 71 10.72 -12.28 -2.44
C TYR A 71 9.52 -11.34 -2.55
N GLN A 72 9.61 -10.19 -1.90
CA GLN A 72 8.54 -9.22 -1.84
C GLN A 72 8.57 -8.33 -3.07
N ARG A 73 7.41 -8.14 -3.71
CA ARG A 73 7.22 -7.12 -4.75
C ARG A 73 6.16 -6.13 -4.31
N ILE A 74 6.48 -4.84 -4.45
CA ILE A 74 5.54 -3.74 -4.21
C ILE A 74 5.40 -2.95 -5.50
N TYR A 75 4.19 -2.93 -6.04
CA TYR A 75 3.82 -2.18 -7.22
C TYR A 75 3.32 -0.81 -6.77
N ILE A 76 3.93 0.24 -7.32
CA ILE A 76 3.56 1.63 -7.09
C ILE A 76 3.38 2.35 -8.42
N PRO A 77 2.73 3.52 -8.42
CA PRO A 77 2.48 4.26 -9.66
C PRO A 77 3.78 4.59 -10.43
N PRO A 78 3.76 4.54 -11.77
CA PRO A 78 4.96 4.64 -12.60
C PRO A 78 5.73 5.95 -12.44
N GLN A 79 5.04 7.02 -12.05
CA GLN A 79 5.59 8.36 -11.83
C GLN A 79 6.04 8.61 -10.38
N ALA A 80 5.74 7.70 -9.44
CA ALA A 80 6.02 7.91 -8.03
C ALA A 80 7.52 8.13 -7.76
N LYS A 81 7.86 9.17 -7.00
CA LYS A 81 9.21 9.41 -6.51
C LYS A 81 9.39 8.65 -5.20
N ILE A 82 10.23 7.63 -5.20
CA ILE A 82 10.56 6.87 -3.97
C ILE A 82 11.31 7.81 -3.02
N LEU A 83 10.87 7.87 -1.77
CA LEU A 83 11.45 8.67 -0.70
C LEU A 83 12.31 7.81 0.23
N ARG A 84 11.84 6.60 0.57
CA ARG A 84 12.55 5.63 1.42
C ARG A 84 12.10 4.21 1.11
N ILE A 85 13.04 3.28 1.20
CA ILE A 85 12.79 1.83 1.30
C ILE A 85 13.60 1.34 2.50
N SER A 86 13.01 0.51 3.37
CA SER A 86 13.73 -0.16 4.45
C SER A 86 13.07 -1.48 4.83
N GLY A 87 13.85 -2.44 5.32
CA GLY A 87 13.35 -3.74 5.78
C GLY A 87 13.61 -4.90 4.82
N LEU A 88 14.12 -4.61 3.62
CA LEU A 88 14.65 -5.63 2.71
C LEU A 88 16.03 -6.09 3.19
N GLU A 89 16.34 -7.36 2.97
CA GLU A 89 17.60 -8.01 3.35
C GLU A 89 18.79 -7.24 2.78
N ASP A 90 19.77 -6.92 3.64
CA ASP A 90 20.96 -6.13 3.32
C ASP A 90 20.71 -4.77 2.63
N ASN A 91 19.47 -4.27 2.65
CA ASN A 91 18.99 -3.17 1.81
C ASN A 91 19.24 -3.40 0.30
N ASP A 92 19.28 -4.66 -0.14
CA ASP A 92 19.39 -5.01 -1.55
C ASP A 92 18.00 -5.10 -2.20
N TYR A 93 17.82 -4.37 -3.29
CA TYR A 93 16.56 -4.32 -4.02
C TYR A 93 16.73 -3.87 -5.46
N SER A 94 15.81 -4.33 -6.29
CA SER A 94 15.68 -3.94 -7.69
C SER A 94 14.48 -3.01 -7.87
N ILE A 95 14.66 -1.95 -8.65
CA ILE A 95 13.57 -1.08 -9.11
C ILE A 95 13.47 -1.20 -10.61
N TYR A 96 12.31 -1.62 -11.11
CA TYR A 96 12.07 -1.82 -12.54
C TYR A 96 10.63 -1.48 -12.93
N ARG A 97 10.30 -1.59 -14.22
CA ARG A 97 8.95 -1.39 -14.74
C ARG A 97 8.34 -2.71 -15.15
N GLU A 98 7.12 -2.96 -14.71
CA GLU A 98 6.35 -4.15 -15.08
C GLU A 98 4.90 -3.74 -15.26
N SER A 99 4.30 -4.11 -16.39
CA SER A 99 2.89 -3.83 -16.69
C SER A 99 2.49 -2.36 -16.47
N GLY A 100 3.37 -1.40 -16.75
CA GLY A 100 3.06 0.03 -16.55
C GLY A 100 3.18 0.53 -15.11
N PHE A 101 3.53 -0.31 -14.14
CA PHE A 101 3.88 0.11 -12.78
C PHE A 101 5.39 0.28 -12.61
N LYS A 102 5.76 0.96 -11.53
CA LYS A 102 7.10 0.87 -10.95
C LYS A 102 7.07 -0.19 -9.87
N VAL A 103 7.97 -1.17 -9.96
CA VAL A 103 8.04 -2.29 -9.02
C VAL A 103 9.31 -2.15 -8.20
N ILE A 104 9.16 -2.32 -6.89
CA ILE A 104 10.26 -2.49 -5.94
C ILE A 104 10.25 -3.97 -5.56
N GLY A 105 11.34 -4.68 -5.87
CA GLY A 105 11.49 -6.11 -5.59
C GLY A 105 12.73 -6.39 -4.76
N GLY A 106 12.62 -7.22 -3.73
CA GLY A 106 13.76 -7.67 -2.93
C GLY A 106 13.40 -8.75 -1.92
N TRP A 107 14.41 -9.32 -1.27
CA TRP A 107 14.22 -10.33 -0.23
C TRP A 107 13.69 -9.67 1.05
N PHE A 108 12.58 -10.18 1.56
CA PHE A 108 11.96 -9.77 2.82
C PHE A 108 11.73 -11.02 3.67
N ASN A 109 12.79 -11.44 4.34
CA ASN A 109 12.78 -12.67 5.11
C ASN A 109 12.45 -12.38 6.58
N THR A 110 11.69 -13.26 7.21
CA THR A 110 11.36 -13.20 8.63
C THR A 110 11.83 -14.49 9.32
N PRO A 111 12.96 -14.45 10.04
CA PRO A 111 13.46 -15.59 10.80
C PRO A 111 12.43 -16.15 11.80
N ILE A 112 12.63 -17.38 12.26
CA ILE A 112 11.82 -17.93 13.38
C ILE A 112 11.85 -17.00 14.60
N GLU A 113 10.75 -16.96 15.36
CA GLU A 113 10.59 -16.13 16.58
C GLU A 113 10.91 -14.64 16.39
N SER A 114 10.68 -14.10 15.20
CA SER A 114 11.04 -12.71 14.88
C SER A 114 9.91 -11.93 14.21
N ILE A 115 10.04 -10.60 14.27
CA ILE A 115 9.14 -9.65 13.62
C ILE A 115 9.97 -8.77 12.70
N ASN A 116 9.60 -8.75 11.42
CA ASN A 116 10.24 -7.90 10.41
C ASN A 116 9.21 -6.96 9.81
N THR A 117 9.64 -5.73 9.51
CA THR A 117 8.81 -4.69 8.90
C THR A 117 9.47 -4.16 7.64
N LEU A 118 8.75 -4.21 6.52
CA LEU A 118 9.11 -3.56 5.27
C LEU A 118 8.33 -2.25 5.14
N ASP A 119 9.06 -1.14 5.01
CA ASP A 119 8.50 0.18 4.78
C ASP A 119 8.93 0.70 3.40
N VAL A 120 7.94 1.17 2.64
CA VAL A 120 8.15 1.91 1.40
C VAL A 120 7.40 3.23 1.49
N SER A 121 8.13 4.34 1.39
CA SER A 121 7.54 5.66 1.24
C SER A 121 7.83 6.25 -0.12
N TYR A 122 6.81 6.88 -0.71
CA TYR A 122 6.89 7.49 -2.02
C TYR A 122 5.97 8.71 -2.10
N ARG A 123 6.27 9.57 -3.06
CA ARG A 123 5.51 10.77 -3.37
C ARG A 123 4.98 10.72 -4.80
N ILE A 124 3.75 11.16 -4.98
CA ILE A 124 3.20 11.47 -6.30
C ILE A 124 2.98 12.97 -6.36
N GLU A 125 3.52 13.58 -7.42
CA GLU A 125 3.32 14.99 -7.75
C GLU A 125 2.58 15.05 -9.09
N ARG A 126 1.56 15.92 -9.19
CA ARG A 126 0.85 16.18 -10.44
C ARG A 126 1.85 16.81 -11.40
N LYS A 127 1.96 16.23 -12.60
CA LYS A 127 2.73 16.82 -13.70
C LYS A 127 1.76 17.39 -14.72
N ASP A 128 2.18 18.47 -15.39
CA ASP A 128 1.40 19.06 -16.47
C ASP A 128 0.98 18.00 -17.50
N GLY A 129 -0.32 17.88 -17.73
CA GLY A 129 -0.89 16.90 -18.67
C GLY A 129 -0.93 15.45 -18.18
N ALA A 130 -0.56 15.16 -16.93
CA ALA A 130 -0.68 13.81 -16.37
C ALA A 130 -2.14 13.51 -16.00
N SER A 131 -2.77 12.60 -16.75
CA SER A 131 -4.15 12.14 -16.51
C SER A 131 -4.29 11.14 -15.37
N ASN A 132 -3.21 10.83 -14.65
CA ASN A 132 -3.11 9.68 -13.74
C ASN A 132 -2.63 10.07 -12.33
N PHE A 133 -3.18 11.17 -11.81
CA PHE A 133 -2.93 11.61 -10.44
C PHE A 133 -4.10 11.16 -9.54
N PRO A 134 -3.84 10.68 -8.31
CA PRO A 134 -4.87 10.07 -7.46
C PRO A 134 -5.98 11.02 -7.01
N ILE A 135 -5.73 12.34 -7.04
CA ILE A 135 -6.77 13.33 -6.75
C ILE A 135 -7.34 13.89 -8.05
N VAL A 136 -8.65 13.72 -8.22
CA VAL A 136 -9.41 14.36 -9.30
C VAL A 136 -10.07 15.60 -8.73
N ILE A 137 -9.84 16.75 -9.36
CA ILE A 137 -10.52 18.01 -9.01
C ILE A 137 -11.68 18.22 -9.98
N GLN A 138 -12.89 18.43 -9.47
CA GLN A 138 -14.04 18.85 -10.25
C GLN A 138 -14.73 20.01 -9.54
N GLU A 139 -14.75 21.17 -10.19
CA GLU A 139 -15.24 22.42 -9.60
C GLU A 139 -14.52 22.75 -8.29
N GLN A 140 -15.21 22.66 -7.14
CA GLN A 140 -14.66 22.89 -5.80
C GLN A 140 -14.43 21.60 -5.02
N ASN A 141 -14.59 20.43 -5.64
CA ASN A 141 -14.48 19.15 -4.97
C ASN A 141 -13.20 18.41 -5.37
N ALA A 142 -12.52 17.85 -4.37
CA ALA A 142 -11.42 16.92 -4.52
C ALA A 142 -11.91 15.50 -4.22
N PHE A 143 -11.66 14.59 -5.17
CA PHE A 143 -12.01 13.18 -5.08
C PHE A 143 -10.75 12.34 -5.01
N LEU A 144 -10.69 11.42 -4.05
CA LEU A 144 -9.62 10.45 -3.90
C LEU A 144 -10.23 9.07 -3.68
N ASP A 145 -9.91 8.12 -4.55
CA ASP A 145 -10.36 6.74 -4.42
C ASP A 145 -9.18 5.89 -3.94
N ILE A 146 -9.26 5.33 -2.72
CA ILE A 146 -8.25 4.39 -2.22
C ILE A 146 -8.73 2.96 -2.44
N ASN A 147 -8.07 2.26 -3.34
CA ASN A 147 -8.34 0.87 -3.68
C ASN A 147 -7.34 -0.06 -3.01
N LEU A 148 -7.80 -0.95 -2.13
CA LEU A 148 -6.97 -1.93 -1.44
C LEU A 148 -7.30 -3.33 -1.94
N PHE A 149 -6.32 -4.00 -2.54
CA PHE A 149 -6.51 -5.31 -3.17
C PHE A 149 -6.08 -6.44 -2.25
N LYS A 150 -6.95 -7.46 -2.11
CA LYS A 150 -6.64 -8.66 -1.34
C LYS A 150 -5.91 -9.67 -2.22
N GLN A 151 -4.73 -10.10 -1.78
CA GLN A 151 -4.03 -11.19 -2.46
C GLN A 151 -4.84 -12.52 -2.39
N PRO A 152 -5.11 -13.18 -3.53
CA PRO A 152 -5.73 -14.50 -3.55
C PRO A 152 -4.87 -15.55 -2.83
N GLY A 153 -5.50 -16.46 -2.09
CA GLY A 153 -4.83 -17.58 -1.41
C GLY A 153 -4.14 -17.25 -0.09
N GLU A 154 -4.11 -15.98 0.33
CA GLU A 154 -3.64 -15.58 1.65
C GLU A 154 -4.75 -15.53 2.71
N LYS A 155 -4.39 -15.65 3.99
CA LYS A 155 -5.28 -15.42 5.14
C LYS A 155 -5.85 -13.98 5.13
N LYS A 156 -6.85 -13.75 5.98
CA LYS A 156 -7.32 -12.39 6.29
C LYS A 156 -6.33 -11.79 7.27
N TYR A 157 -5.82 -10.61 6.93
CA TYR A 157 -4.81 -9.91 7.74
C TYR A 157 -5.34 -8.54 8.15
N ALA A 158 -4.86 -8.06 9.29
CA ALA A 158 -5.20 -6.74 9.78
C ALA A 158 -4.64 -5.66 8.83
N TYR A 159 -5.46 -4.66 8.56
CA TYR A 159 -5.11 -3.52 7.73
C TYR A 159 -5.47 -2.23 8.46
N LYS A 160 -4.53 -1.29 8.48
CA LYS A 160 -4.72 0.06 8.97
C LYS A 160 -4.64 1.04 7.80
N LEU A 161 -5.62 1.91 7.68
CA LEU A 161 -5.62 3.02 6.73
C LEU A 161 -5.70 4.32 7.51
N ASP A 162 -4.69 5.18 7.37
CA ASP A 162 -4.71 6.55 7.90
C ASP A 162 -4.59 7.53 6.73
N ILE A 163 -5.45 8.53 6.70
CA ILE A 163 -5.43 9.59 5.69
C ILE A 163 -5.38 10.93 6.38
N THR A 164 -4.39 11.75 6.05
CA THR A 164 -4.33 13.15 6.47
C THR A 164 -4.49 14.06 5.27
N TYR A 165 -5.24 15.15 5.44
CA TYR A 165 -5.53 16.11 4.38
C TYR A 165 -5.41 17.56 4.89
N PRO A 166 -5.38 18.57 4.00
CA PRO A 166 -5.24 19.97 4.42
C PRO A 166 -6.39 20.37 5.34
N SER A 167 -6.07 21.04 6.45
CA SER A 167 -7.09 21.45 7.44
C SER A 167 -8.08 22.48 6.91
N THR A 168 -7.79 23.10 5.77
CA THR A 168 -8.70 24.01 5.07
C THR A 168 -9.77 23.26 4.30
N TRP A 169 -9.54 22.01 3.89
CA TRP A 169 -10.52 21.24 3.12
C TRP A 169 -11.65 20.75 4.02
N ASN A 170 -12.88 20.86 3.54
CA ASN A 170 -14.06 20.38 4.27
C ASN A 170 -14.39 18.96 3.82
N LEU A 171 -14.43 18.01 4.76
CA LEU A 171 -14.81 16.63 4.48
C LEU A 171 -16.32 16.54 4.17
N GLU A 172 -16.65 16.04 2.98
CA GLU A 172 -18.03 15.77 2.55
C GLU A 172 -18.38 14.27 2.69
N SER A 173 -17.41 13.38 2.46
CA SER A 173 -17.61 11.93 2.61
C SER A 173 -16.32 11.20 3.03
N SER A 174 -16.42 10.30 4.01
CA SER A 174 -15.30 9.46 4.49
C SER A 174 -15.50 7.95 4.28
N GLN A 175 -16.63 7.54 3.69
CA GLN A 175 -16.95 6.14 3.34
C GLN A 175 -16.55 5.10 4.41
N GLY A 176 -17.08 5.27 5.63
CA GLY A 176 -16.88 4.32 6.72
C GLY A 176 -15.58 4.49 7.50
N LEU A 177 -14.70 5.41 7.10
CA LEU A 177 -13.55 5.82 7.92
C LEU A 177 -14.00 6.77 9.04
N ASN A 178 -13.40 6.60 10.21
CA ASN A 178 -13.59 7.50 11.34
C ASN A 178 -12.87 8.81 11.06
N SER A 179 -13.57 9.93 11.23
CA SER A 179 -13.02 11.26 11.01
C SER A 179 -12.80 12.00 12.33
N ILE A 180 -11.60 12.54 12.52
CA ILE A 180 -11.25 13.43 13.63
C ILE A 180 -10.43 14.58 13.05
N SER A 181 -10.97 15.79 13.08
CA SER A 181 -10.34 16.97 12.46
C SER A 181 -9.98 16.69 10.99
N ASN A 182 -8.73 16.92 10.58
CA ASN A 182 -8.23 16.69 9.23
C ASN A 182 -7.61 15.29 9.03
N GLN A 183 -8.08 14.30 9.80
CA GLN A 183 -7.60 12.92 9.74
C GLN A 183 -8.77 11.95 9.57
N LEU A 184 -8.58 10.97 8.69
CA LEU A 184 -9.45 9.80 8.54
C LEU A 184 -8.67 8.56 8.96
N SER A 185 -9.31 7.63 9.66
CA SER A 185 -8.69 6.39 10.07
C SER A 185 -9.65 5.20 10.00
N GLY A 186 -9.11 4.05 9.61
CA GLY A 186 -9.81 2.78 9.54
C GLY A 186 -8.90 1.64 9.99
N ARG A 187 -9.49 0.68 10.70
CA ARG A 187 -8.86 -0.61 11.03
C ARG A 187 -9.85 -1.71 10.69
N PHE A 188 -9.43 -2.66 9.86
CA PHE A 188 -10.28 -3.73 9.36
C PHE A 188 -9.43 -4.95 8.98
N GLU A 189 -10.07 -6.09 8.79
CA GLU A 189 -9.42 -7.25 8.15
C GLU A 189 -9.61 -7.15 6.64
N LEU A 190 -8.52 -7.22 5.88
CA LEU A 190 -8.60 -7.27 4.43
C LEU A 190 -9.03 -8.70 4.01
N ASN A 191 -10.32 -8.87 3.75
CA ASN A 191 -10.91 -10.17 3.39
C ASN A 191 -11.42 -10.25 1.94
N LYS A 192 -11.49 -9.10 1.26
CA LYS A 192 -11.84 -8.88 -0.13
C LYS A 192 -11.20 -7.55 -0.56
N ASP A 193 -11.31 -7.21 -1.84
CA ASP A 193 -10.94 -5.89 -2.32
C ASP A 193 -11.86 -4.83 -1.69
N LEU A 194 -11.27 -3.72 -1.25
CA LEU A 194 -11.97 -2.62 -0.60
C LEU A 194 -11.68 -1.31 -1.32
N GLU A 195 -12.71 -0.49 -1.44
CA GLU A 195 -12.66 0.82 -2.08
C GLU A 195 -13.13 1.87 -1.06
N PHE A 196 -12.38 2.96 -0.94
CA PHE A 196 -12.71 4.09 -0.07
C PHE A 196 -12.75 5.38 -0.91
N PRO A 197 -13.92 5.75 -1.45
CA PRO A 197 -14.10 7.03 -2.13
C PRO A 197 -14.17 8.17 -1.11
N ILE A 198 -13.19 9.06 -1.11
CA ILE A 198 -13.15 10.21 -0.21
C ILE A 198 -13.41 11.48 -0.99
N ILE A 199 -14.29 12.33 -0.44
CA ILE A 199 -14.69 13.58 -1.08
C ILE A 199 -14.46 14.71 -0.09
N TRP A 200 -13.72 15.72 -0.55
CA TRP A 200 -13.58 16.99 0.14
C TRP A 200 -14.05 18.14 -0.72
N ARG A 201 -14.57 19.19 -0.08
CA ARG A 201 -14.80 20.50 -0.69
C ARG A 201 -13.65 21.45 -0.33
N ILE A 202 -12.96 21.95 -1.33
CA ILE A 202 -11.91 22.96 -1.22
C ILE A 202 -12.59 24.33 -1.07
N PRO A 203 -12.35 25.08 0.01
CA PRO A 203 -12.87 26.44 0.14
C PRO A 203 -12.21 27.37 -0.88
N ASN A 204 -12.99 28.33 -1.38
CA ASN A 204 -12.49 29.44 -2.21
C ASN A 204 -11.45 30.30 -1.48
#